data_AF-A0A4P5XMR8-F1
#
_entry.id   AF-A0A4P5XMR8-F1
#
_cell.length_a   1.000
_cell.length_b   1.000
_cell.length_c   1.000
_cell.angle_alpha   90.00
_cell.angle_beta   90.00
_cell.angle_gamma   90.00
#
_symmetry.space_group_name_H-M   'P 1'
#
loop_
_entity.id
_entity.type
_entity.pdbx_description
1 polymer ?
#
loop_
_entity_poly.entity_id
_entity_poly.type
_entity_poly.pdbx_seq_one_letter_code
_entity_poly.pdbx_strand_id
1 'polypeptide(L)'
;MQTDRPAANRLTVEHVLNLVPATSFLLTSAFGELRSGVIVRCVQQVAMHPPMLLVAMEKGQPLSPIIRDSRNFAICVLAKDDRVTTKIFATSPDQGIDAFLTIPNLVVPGGSPVPLRALGYIACELVRHLDIEADYEVYIGMVHHAGLVEQPKLKSPRSGVVRSHLNARKRNLKTTATSPKPSGPIRQRDTSKSRRPSGR
;
A
#
# COMPACT_ATOMS: atom_id res chain seq x y z
N MET A 1 3.10 -28.81 37.34
CA MET A 1 1.70 -29.18 37.05
C MET A 1 1.51 -29.11 35.55
N GLN A 2 1.77 -30.21 34.85
CA GLN A 2 1.54 -30.32 33.41
C GLN A 2 0.06 -30.69 33.24
N THR A 3 -0.79 -29.70 32.97
CA THR A 3 -2.21 -29.98 32.68
C THR A 3 -2.31 -30.69 31.33
N ASP A 4 -2.92 -31.87 31.34
CA ASP A 4 -3.28 -32.69 30.19
C ASP A 4 -4.24 -31.89 29.29
N ARG A 5 -3.67 -31.13 28.35
CA ARG A 5 -4.41 -30.27 27.44
C ARG A 5 -4.76 -31.11 26.21
N PRO A 6 -6.03 -31.25 25.82
CA PRO A 6 -6.39 -32.04 24.66
C PRO A 6 -5.68 -31.49 23.42
N ALA A 7 -5.07 -32.38 22.63
CA ALA A 7 -4.37 -32.01 21.42
C ALA A 7 -5.36 -31.33 20.45
N ALA A 8 -5.09 -30.07 20.09
CA ALA A 8 -5.94 -29.34 19.16
C ALA A 8 -5.80 -29.91 17.75
N ASN A 9 -6.90 -30.01 17.00
CA ASN A 9 -6.88 -30.38 15.58
C ASN A 9 -6.11 -29.29 14.79
N ARG A 10 -4.96 -29.66 14.23
CA ARG A 10 -4.05 -28.75 13.52
C ARG A 10 -4.74 -27.98 12.38
N LEU A 11 -5.60 -28.64 11.60
CA LEU A 11 -6.31 -27.99 10.49
C LEU A 11 -7.30 -26.94 10.99
N THR A 12 -7.99 -27.23 12.10
CA THR A 12 -8.89 -26.27 12.74
C THR A 12 -8.11 -25.07 13.29
N VAL A 13 -6.97 -25.32 13.94
CA VAL A 13 -6.11 -24.25 14.46
C VAL A 13 -5.62 -23.35 13.34
N GLU A 14 -5.09 -23.91 12.25
CA GLU A 14 -4.60 -23.15 11.09
C GLU A 14 -5.73 -22.32 10.45
N HIS A 15 -6.91 -22.92 10.26
CA HIS A 15 -8.05 -22.22 9.68
C HIS A 15 -8.48 -21.01 10.53
N VAL A 16 -8.56 -21.17 11.84
CA VAL A 16 -8.94 -20.08 12.76
C VAL A 16 -7.84 -19.02 12.84
N LEU A 17 -6.56 -19.41 12.85
CA LEU A 17 -5.44 -18.46 12.83
C LEU A 17 -5.42 -17.61 11.56
N ASN A 18 -5.81 -18.16 10.41
CA ASN A 18 -5.93 -17.40 9.15
C ASN A 18 -7.03 -16.33 9.18
N LEU A 19 -7.93 -16.34 10.18
CA LEU A 19 -8.91 -15.28 10.39
C LEU A 19 -8.34 -14.06 11.13
N VAL A 20 -7.17 -14.20 11.77
CA VAL A 20 -6.52 -13.09 12.47
C VAL A 20 -6.09 -12.04 11.44
N PRO A 21 -6.55 -10.78 11.56
CA PRO A 21 -6.20 -9.74 10.60
C PRO A 21 -4.69 -9.50 10.60
N ALA A 22 -4.10 -9.52 9.40
CA ALA A 22 -2.70 -9.19 9.21
C ALA A 22 -2.51 -8.41 7.91
N THR A 23 -1.68 -7.39 7.97
CA THR A 23 -1.25 -6.59 6.81
C THR A 23 0.26 -6.74 6.65
N SER A 24 0.75 -6.68 5.42
CA SER A 24 2.19 -6.70 5.16
C SER A 24 2.80 -5.33 5.40
N PHE A 25 3.86 -5.31 6.20
CA PHE A 25 4.73 -4.16 6.42
C PHE A 25 6.14 -4.53 5.97
N LEU A 26 6.98 -3.53 5.76
CA LEU A 26 8.42 -3.73 5.62
C LEU A 26 9.09 -3.23 6.90
N LEU A 27 9.72 -4.14 7.65
CA LEU A 27 10.60 -3.81 8.77
C LEU A 27 11.99 -3.51 8.22
N THR A 28 12.60 -2.40 8.59
CA THR A 28 13.94 -2.00 8.11
C THR A 28 14.83 -1.54 9.25
N SER A 29 16.13 -1.63 9.05
CA SER A 29 17.15 -1.11 9.97
C SER A 29 18.47 -0.87 9.23
N ALA A 30 19.34 -0.03 9.80
CA ALA A 30 20.68 0.20 9.32
C ALA A 30 21.66 0.43 10.48
N PHE A 31 22.90 -0.05 10.32
CA PHE A 31 24.01 0.16 11.23
C PHE A 31 25.33 0.25 10.45
N GLY A 32 25.99 1.41 10.51
CA GLY A 32 27.14 1.69 9.64
C GLY A 32 26.74 1.58 8.16
N GLU A 33 27.50 0.79 7.40
CA GLU A 33 27.23 0.52 5.97
C GLU A 33 26.23 -0.63 5.75
N LEU A 34 25.81 -1.32 6.82
CA LEU A 34 24.86 -2.42 6.73
C LEU A 34 23.44 -1.91 6.82
N ARG A 35 22.58 -2.37 5.92
CA ARG A 35 21.13 -2.15 5.98
C ARG A 35 20.39 -3.33 5.40
N SER A 36 19.19 -3.58 5.90
CA SER A 36 18.33 -4.65 5.41
C SER A 36 16.86 -4.35 5.68
N GLY A 37 15.99 -5.12 5.04
CA GLY A 37 14.55 -5.05 5.24
C GLY A 37 13.90 -6.41 5.08
N VAL A 38 12.86 -6.66 5.86
CA VAL A 38 12.11 -7.93 5.87
C VAL A 38 10.62 -7.63 5.83
N ILE A 39 9.88 -8.36 4.98
CA ILE A 39 8.43 -8.30 4.99
C ILE A 39 7.90 -9.00 6.24
N VAL A 40 7.17 -8.26 7.06
CA VAL A 40 6.57 -8.77 8.31
C VAL A 40 5.05 -8.58 8.29
N ARG A 41 4.34 -9.42 9.02
CA ARG A 41 2.87 -9.41 9.10
C ARG A 41 2.33 -9.17 10.50
N CYS A 42 3.17 -9.42 11.51
CA CYS A 42 2.82 -9.38 12.92
C CYS A 42 3.27 -8.04 13.52
N VAL A 43 2.51 -6.98 13.30
CA VAL A 43 2.78 -5.64 13.85
C VAL A 43 1.56 -5.13 14.61
N GLN A 44 1.76 -4.62 15.82
CA GLN A 44 0.68 -4.12 16.67
C GLN A 44 1.15 -2.98 17.59
N GLN A 45 0.35 -1.93 17.75
CA GLN A 45 0.59 -0.95 18.80
C GLN A 45 0.26 -1.56 20.17
N VAL A 46 1.21 -1.48 21.10
CA VAL A 46 1.13 -2.14 22.42
C VAL A 46 1.11 -1.16 23.58
N ALA A 47 1.46 0.11 23.37
CA ALA A 47 1.32 1.16 24.38
C ALA A 47 1.00 2.51 23.75
N MET A 48 0.32 3.37 24.52
CA MET A 48 -0.06 4.72 24.09
C MET A 48 0.85 5.80 24.70
N HIS A 49 1.37 5.57 25.91
CA HIS A 49 2.19 6.53 26.66
C HIS A 49 3.37 5.83 27.38
N PRO A 50 4.62 5.93 26.88
CA PRO A 50 4.95 6.44 25.54
C PRO A 50 4.40 5.51 24.44
N PRO A 51 4.22 6.00 23.21
CA PRO A 51 3.75 5.17 22.11
C PRO A 51 4.75 4.06 21.82
N MET A 52 4.29 2.81 21.84
CA MET A 52 5.12 1.64 21.54
C MET A 52 4.45 0.70 20.56
N LEU A 53 5.25 0.04 19.75
CA LEU A 53 4.82 -1.02 18.86
C LEU A 53 5.61 -2.30 19.09
N LEU A 54 4.95 -3.41 18.81
CA LEU A 54 5.54 -4.73 18.73
C LEU A 54 5.61 -5.14 17.26
N VAL A 55 6.71 -5.79 16.89
CA VAL A 55 6.86 -6.52 15.64
C VAL A 55 7.43 -7.91 15.91
N ALA A 56 6.83 -8.95 15.32
CA ALA A 56 7.42 -10.28 15.29
C ALA A 56 8.04 -10.54 13.90
N MET A 57 9.26 -11.07 13.91
CA MET A 57 10.03 -11.41 12.72
C MET A 57 10.47 -12.88 12.83
N GLU A 58 10.48 -13.59 11.72
CA GLU A 58 11.02 -14.96 11.67
C GLU A 58 12.50 -14.94 12.09
N LYS A 59 12.96 -15.99 12.78
CA LYS A 59 14.35 -16.09 13.22
C LYS A 59 15.30 -16.25 12.04
N GLY A 60 16.56 -15.87 12.25
CA GLY A 60 17.64 -16.07 11.28
C GLY A 60 17.69 -15.02 10.16
N GLN A 61 16.89 -13.96 10.26
CA GLN A 61 16.94 -12.86 9.31
C GLN A 61 18.24 -12.06 9.48
N PRO A 62 18.93 -11.65 8.40
CA PRO A 62 20.10 -10.78 8.50
C PRO A 62 19.81 -9.40 9.10
N LEU A 63 18.52 -9.05 9.19
CA LEU A 63 18.06 -7.84 9.84
C LEU A 63 18.22 -7.90 11.37
N SER A 64 18.16 -9.08 11.98
CA SER A 64 18.24 -9.26 13.44
C SER A 64 19.51 -8.65 14.07
N PRO A 65 20.74 -8.96 13.59
CA PRO A 65 21.95 -8.32 14.12
C PRO A 65 21.98 -6.81 13.87
N ILE A 66 21.44 -6.32 12.74
CA ILE A 66 21.41 -4.88 12.43
C ILE A 66 20.52 -4.12 13.44
N ILE A 67 19.33 -4.67 13.76
CA ILE A 67 18.44 -4.09 14.78
C ILE A 67 19.10 -4.10 16.16
N ARG A 68 19.78 -5.20 16.52
CA ARG A 68 20.48 -5.34 17.80
C ARG A 68 21.57 -4.26 17.96
N ASP A 69 22.39 -4.08 16.94
CA ASP A 69 23.57 -3.21 17.00
C ASP A 69 23.19 -1.73 16.84
N SER A 70 22.24 -1.41 15.96
CA SER A 70 21.73 -0.03 15.79
C SER A 70 20.83 0.44 16.92
N ARG A 71 20.17 -0.49 17.61
CA ARG A 71 19.07 -0.22 18.57
C ARG A 71 17.92 0.57 17.93
N ASN A 72 17.82 0.60 16.60
CA ASN A 72 16.80 1.33 15.85
C ASN A 72 16.19 0.45 14.75
N PHE A 73 14.92 0.70 14.45
CA PHE A 73 14.25 0.08 13.31
C PHE A 73 13.08 0.95 12.84
N ALA A 74 12.63 0.74 11.61
CA ALA A 74 11.42 1.39 11.09
C ALA A 74 10.40 0.37 10.56
N ILE A 75 9.12 0.64 10.81
CA ILE A 75 8.01 -0.04 10.16
C ILE A 75 7.55 0.83 8.99
N CYS A 76 7.70 0.32 7.77
CA CYS A 76 7.18 0.96 6.57
C CYS A 76 5.80 0.39 6.24
N VAL A 77 4.80 1.27 6.15
CA VAL A 77 3.44 0.90 5.76
C VAL A 77 3.38 0.76 4.25
N LEU A 78 3.02 -0.43 3.75
CA LEU A 78 2.95 -0.70 2.32
C LEU A 78 1.52 -0.56 1.80
N ALA A 79 1.37 -0.19 0.53
CA ALA A 79 0.08 -0.33 -0.15
C ALA A 79 -0.24 -1.82 -0.35
N LYS A 80 -1.53 -2.18 -0.24
CA LYS A 80 -2.00 -3.58 -0.32
C LYS A 80 -1.57 -4.29 -1.62
N ASP A 81 -1.36 -3.52 -2.68
CA ASP A 81 -1.01 -3.97 -4.03
C ASP A 81 0.45 -3.67 -4.42
N ASP A 82 1.32 -3.27 -3.48
CA ASP A 82 2.74 -2.99 -3.78
C ASP A 82 3.58 -4.26 -3.95
N ARG A 83 3.35 -4.93 -5.10
CA ARG A 83 4.07 -6.13 -5.51
C ARG A 83 5.55 -5.90 -5.75
N VAL A 84 5.95 -4.67 -6.08
CA VAL A 84 7.35 -4.33 -6.38
C VAL A 84 8.18 -4.41 -5.10
N THR A 85 7.80 -3.66 -4.06
CA THR A 85 8.50 -3.70 -2.78
C THR A 85 8.46 -5.10 -2.18
N THR A 86 7.30 -5.75 -2.21
CA THR A 86 7.15 -7.13 -1.70
C THR A 86 8.11 -8.09 -2.42
N LYS A 87 8.25 -8.02 -3.75
CA LYS A 87 9.14 -8.91 -4.50
C LYS A 87 10.62 -8.65 -4.21
N ILE A 88 11.01 -7.39 -4.11
CA ILE A 88 12.41 -6.99 -3.81
C ILE A 88 12.82 -7.56 -2.45
N PHE A 89 11.97 -7.42 -1.43
CA PHE A 89 12.27 -7.83 -0.06
C PHE A 89 11.78 -9.25 0.30
N ALA A 90 11.17 -9.98 -0.63
CA ALA A 90 10.86 -11.42 -0.48
C ALA A 90 12.01 -12.31 -0.99
N THR A 91 12.99 -11.75 -1.69
CA THR A 91 14.13 -12.51 -2.20
C THR A 91 15.11 -12.76 -1.06
N SER A 92 15.51 -14.01 -0.88
CA SER A 92 16.43 -14.41 0.20
C SER A 92 17.71 -13.55 0.18
N PRO A 93 18.22 -13.16 1.36
CA PRO A 93 19.47 -12.41 1.51
C PRO A 93 20.71 -13.07 0.92
N ASP A 94 20.65 -14.37 0.61
CA ASP A 94 21.73 -15.20 0.10
C ASP A 94 22.33 -14.70 -1.24
N GLN A 95 21.67 -13.76 -1.92
CA GLN A 95 22.20 -13.14 -3.13
C GLN A 95 23.25 -12.05 -2.84
N GLY A 96 23.41 -11.60 -1.58
CA GLY A 96 24.38 -10.57 -1.20
C GLY A 96 24.14 -9.19 -1.81
N ILE A 97 23.00 -8.99 -2.48
CA ILE A 97 22.64 -7.72 -3.11
C ILE A 97 21.83 -6.90 -2.11
N ASP A 98 22.30 -5.69 -1.81
CA ASP A 98 21.55 -4.71 -1.03
C ASP A 98 20.29 -4.27 -1.80
N ALA A 99 19.14 -4.74 -1.32
CA ALA A 99 17.82 -4.44 -1.88
C ALA A 99 17.58 -2.92 -2.06
N PHE A 100 18.10 -2.09 -1.14
CA PHE A 100 17.93 -0.65 -1.19
C PHE A 100 18.73 0.05 -2.30
N LEU A 101 19.66 -0.66 -2.97
CA LEU A 101 20.27 -0.15 -4.22
C LEU A 101 19.30 -0.22 -5.41
N THR A 102 18.30 -1.10 -5.33
CA THR A 102 17.35 -1.35 -6.44
C THR A 102 16.06 -0.54 -6.32
N ILE A 103 15.84 0.12 -5.18
CA ILE A 103 14.63 0.88 -4.90
C ILE A 103 14.95 2.24 -4.27
N PRO A 104 14.43 3.36 -4.82
CA PRO A 104 14.58 4.67 -4.21
C PRO A 104 14.04 4.67 -2.77
N ASN A 105 14.83 5.21 -1.86
CA ASN A 105 14.52 5.27 -0.44
C ASN A 105 15.00 6.59 0.17
N LEU A 106 14.37 6.97 1.28
CA LEU A 106 14.83 8.02 2.17
C LEU A 106 15.37 7.39 3.45
N VAL A 107 16.18 8.16 4.20
CA VAL A 107 16.65 7.76 5.53
C VAL A 107 15.85 8.54 6.56
N VAL A 108 15.23 7.84 7.51
CA VAL A 108 14.46 8.47 8.60
C VAL A 108 15.36 8.72 9.82
N PRO A 109 14.97 9.58 10.77
CA PRO A 109 15.67 9.68 12.05
C PRO A 109 15.82 8.29 12.70
N GLY A 110 17.01 7.99 13.21
CA GLY A 110 17.40 6.63 13.63
C GLY A 110 18.09 5.80 12.54
N GLY A 111 18.23 6.33 11.32
CA GLY A 111 19.09 5.78 10.26
C GLY A 111 18.44 4.70 9.39
N SER A 112 17.24 4.23 9.74
CA SER A 112 16.57 3.18 8.97
C SER A 112 16.15 3.68 7.58
N PRO A 113 16.34 2.88 6.51
CA PRO A 113 15.89 3.23 5.17
C PRO A 113 14.39 2.96 5.00
N VAL A 114 13.69 3.84 4.29
CA VAL A 114 12.26 3.74 3.98
C VAL A 114 12.07 3.90 2.47
N PRO A 115 11.51 2.90 1.76
CA PRO A 115 11.23 3.03 0.33
C PRO A 115 10.28 4.19 0.04
N LEU A 116 10.53 4.97 -1.03
CA LEU A 116 9.65 6.08 -1.44
C LEU A 116 8.25 5.61 -1.92
N ARG A 117 8.08 4.28 -2.08
CA ARG A 117 6.80 3.63 -2.40
C ARG A 117 5.94 3.32 -1.18
N ALA A 118 6.50 3.40 0.03
CA ALA A 118 5.72 3.25 1.25
C ALA A 118 4.62 4.33 1.30
N LEU A 119 3.55 4.06 2.04
CA LEU A 119 2.51 5.04 2.36
C LEU A 119 2.95 5.95 3.51
N GLY A 120 3.75 5.40 4.42
CA GLY A 120 4.26 6.08 5.60
C GLY A 120 5.24 5.19 6.35
N TYR A 121 5.80 5.71 7.43
CA TYR A 121 6.73 5.00 8.28
C TYR A 121 6.54 5.32 9.76
N ILE A 122 7.04 4.43 10.61
CA ILE A 122 7.12 4.57 12.06
C ILE A 122 8.54 4.21 12.49
N ALA A 123 9.33 5.19 12.93
CA ALA A 123 10.69 5.01 13.41
C ALA A 123 10.70 4.74 14.92
N CYS A 124 11.42 3.69 15.31
CA CYS A 124 11.41 3.15 16.66
C CYS A 124 12.81 2.96 17.21
N GLU A 125 12.97 3.26 18.49
CA GLU A 125 14.10 2.84 19.30
C GLU A 125 13.76 1.50 19.97
N LEU A 126 14.66 0.53 19.92
CA LEU A 126 14.48 -0.80 20.48
C LEU A 126 14.45 -0.75 22.02
N VAL A 127 13.32 -1.12 22.60
CA VAL A 127 13.14 -1.21 24.06
C VAL A 127 13.37 -2.64 24.56
N ARG A 128 12.83 -3.65 23.87
CA ARG A 128 13.00 -5.07 24.20
C ARG A 128 13.11 -5.94 22.97
N HIS A 129 13.90 -6.98 23.10
CA HIS A 129 13.98 -8.12 22.19
C HIS A 129 13.73 -9.39 23.00
N LEU A 130 12.84 -10.24 22.53
CA LEU A 130 12.39 -11.45 23.21
C LEU A 130 12.45 -12.64 22.25
N ASP A 131 13.15 -13.69 22.66
CA ASP A 131 12.95 -15.01 22.09
C ASP A 131 11.70 -15.62 22.74
N ILE A 132 10.71 -16.01 21.93
CA ILE A 132 9.46 -16.62 22.38
C ILE A 132 9.48 -18.16 22.27
N GLU A 133 10.68 -18.74 22.13
CA GLU A 133 10.94 -20.18 22.04
C GLU A 133 10.19 -20.86 20.87
N ALA A 134 9.96 -20.10 19.80
CA ALA A 134 9.30 -20.53 18.58
C ALA A 134 10.15 -20.20 17.34
N ASP A 135 9.51 -20.20 16.17
CA ASP A 135 10.07 -19.84 14.86
C ASP A 135 10.25 -18.31 14.67
N TYR A 136 9.64 -17.49 15.54
CA TYR A 136 9.73 -16.04 15.51
C TYR A 136 10.45 -15.48 16.75
N GLU A 137 10.95 -14.26 16.60
CA GLU A 137 11.45 -13.40 17.67
C GLU A 137 10.67 -12.07 17.68
N VAL A 138 10.58 -11.44 18.85
CA VAL A 138 9.73 -10.28 19.08
C VAL A 138 10.57 -9.06 19.44
N TYR A 139 10.31 -7.94 18.78
CA TYR A 139 10.89 -6.65 19.07
C TYR A 139 9.80 -5.69 19.53
N ILE A 140 10.06 -5.00 20.64
CA ILE A 140 9.22 -3.91 21.15
C ILE A 140 10.02 -2.63 21.02
N GLY A 141 9.47 -1.66 20.31
CA GLY A 141 10.09 -0.37 20.08
C GLY A 141 9.24 0.79 20.58
N MET A 142 9.90 1.81 21.11
CA MET A 142 9.29 3.10 21.42
C MET A 142 9.32 3.97 20.17
N VAL A 143 8.15 4.48 19.78
CA VAL A 143 8.02 5.34 18.61
C VAL A 143 8.55 6.73 18.93
N HIS A 144 9.51 7.20 18.15
CA HIS A 144 10.08 8.55 18.31
C HIS A 144 9.85 9.45 17.08
N HIS A 145 9.63 8.89 15.88
CA HIS A 145 9.12 9.63 14.72
C HIS A 145 8.15 8.79 13.89
N ALA A 146 7.25 9.47 13.19
CA ALA A 146 6.40 8.86 12.16
C ALA A 146 6.08 9.90 11.09
N GLY A 147 5.79 9.45 9.88
CA GLY A 147 5.48 10.35 8.77
C GLY A 147 4.82 9.65 7.60
N LEU A 148 4.13 10.43 6.78
CA LEU A 148 3.66 9.98 5.46
C LEU A 148 4.80 10.14 4.45
N VAL A 149 4.84 9.24 3.48
CA VAL A 149 5.77 9.33 2.35
C VAL A 149 5.01 9.91 1.18
N GLU A 150 5.48 11.04 0.65
CA GLU A 150 4.90 11.62 -0.56
C GLU A 150 5.15 10.69 -1.74
N GLN A 151 4.09 10.03 -2.20
CA GLN A 151 4.21 9.20 -3.39
C GLN A 151 4.31 10.09 -4.64
N PRO A 152 5.27 9.83 -5.54
CA PRO A 152 5.29 10.49 -6.84
C PRO A 152 3.96 10.26 -7.55
N LYS A 153 3.20 11.32 -7.82
CA LYS A 153 1.98 11.22 -8.63
C LYS A 153 2.37 10.66 -10.00
N LEU A 154 2.08 9.38 -10.25
CA LEU A 154 2.18 8.84 -11.60
C LEU A 154 1.26 9.67 -12.50
N LYS A 155 1.83 10.38 -13.46
CA LYS A 155 1.04 11.01 -14.53
C LYS A 155 0.30 9.88 -15.24
N SER A 156 -1.03 9.87 -15.15
CA SER A 156 -1.86 8.93 -15.89
C SER A 156 -1.44 8.93 -17.36
N PRO A 157 -1.29 7.77 -18.03
CA PRO A 157 -1.11 7.75 -19.47
C PRO A 157 -2.27 8.53 -20.08
N ARG A 158 -1.98 9.60 -20.82
CA ARG A 158 -3.01 10.31 -21.60
C ARG A 158 -3.64 9.25 -22.49
N SER A 159 -4.92 8.97 -22.28
CA SER A 159 -5.73 8.16 -23.19
C SER A 159 -5.65 8.82 -24.57
N GLY A 160 -4.81 8.28 -25.43
CA GLY A 160 -4.78 8.64 -26.84
C GLY A 160 -6.12 8.21 -27.42
N VAL A 161 -6.97 9.18 -27.71
CA VAL A 161 -8.21 8.96 -28.48
C VAL A 161 -7.83 8.32 -29.81
N VAL A 162 -8.03 7.01 -29.93
CA VAL A 162 -7.99 6.32 -31.22
C VAL A 162 -9.25 6.73 -31.97
N ARG A 163 -9.13 7.72 -32.87
CA ARG A 163 -10.16 8.00 -33.87
C ARG A 163 -10.17 6.84 -34.87
N SER A 164 -11.17 5.96 -34.76
CA SER A 164 -11.45 4.95 -35.77
C SER A 164 -12.03 5.62 -37.02
N HIS A 165 -11.26 5.64 -38.10
CA HIS A 165 -11.75 5.96 -39.44
C HIS A 165 -12.53 4.75 -39.99
N LEU A 166 -13.85 4.74 -39.85
CA LEU A 166 -14.71 3.81 -40.60
C LEU A 166 -15.10 4.48 -41.93
N ASN A 167 -14.39 4.11 -42.99
CA ASN A 167 -14.65 4.59 -44.34
C ASN A 167 -15.95 4.00 -44.91
N ALA A 168 -16.75 4.89 -45.48
CA ALA A 168 -18.00 4.64 -46.17
C ALA A 168 -17.83 3.69 -47.37
N ARG A 169 -18.65 2.64 -47.44
CA ARG A 169 -18.96 1.94 -48.69
C ARG A 169 -20.43 2.16 -49.03
N LYS A 170 -20.66 3.10 -49.95
CA LYS A 170 -21.90 3.26 -50.72
C LYS A 170 -22.21 1.96 -51.47
N ARG A 171 -23.42 1.45 -51.32
CA ARG A 171 -24.09 0.66 -52.38
C ARG A 171 -25.52 1.16 -52.52
N ASN A 172 -25.80 1.67 -53.72
CA ASN A 172 -27.10 2.14 -54.19
C ASN A 172 -28.06 0.97 -54.34
N LEU A 173 -29.32 1.18 -53.92
CA LEU A 173 -30.46 0.51 -54.54
C LEU A 173 -31.57 1.54 -54.77
N LYS A 174 -31.90 1.74 -56.05
CA LYS A 174 -33.02 2.56 -56.54
C LYS A 174 -34.33 1.80 -56.35
N THR A 175 -35.41 2.50 -55.97
CA THR A 175 -36.82 2.28 -56.41
C THR A 175 -37.71 3.30 -55.67
N THR A 176 -38.16 4.37 -56.36
CA THR A 176 -39.46 4.58 -57.05
C THR A 176 -40.53 5.26 -56.18
N ALA A 177 -40.97 6.44 -56.65
CA ALA A 177 -42.28 7.09 -56.48
C ALA A 177 -42.63 7.56 -55.03
N THR A 178 -43.30 8.68 -54.73
CA THR A 178 -44.10 9.70 -55.44
C THR A 178 -44.18 10.91 -54.49
N SER A 179 -44.22 12.16 -54.98
CA SER A 179 -44.63 13.33 -54.16
C SER A 179 -46.18 13.37 -54.03
N PRO A 180 -46.78 14.05 -53.04
CA PRO A 180 -46.89 15.53 -53.08
C PRO A 180 -46.75 16.27 -51.72
N LYS A 181 -46.30 17.53 -51.85
CA LYS A 181 -46.37 18.70 -50.94
C LYS A 181 -47.84 19.10 -50.62
N PRO A 182 -48.13 20.24 -49.95
CA PRO A 182 -47.58 20.87 -48.73
C PRO A 182 -48.71 21.41 -47.80
N SER A 183 -48.40 21.91 -46.59
CA SER A 183 -49.22 22.98 -45.98
C SER A 183 -48.42 23.77 -44.94
N GLY A 184 -48.49 25.09 -45.08
CA GLY A 184 -47.63 26.09 -44.48
C GLY A 184 -47.92 26.48 -43.02
N PRO A 185 -47.45 27.67 -42.61
CA PRO A 185 -46.96 27.96 -41.26
C PRO A 185 -47.98 28.74 -40.42
N ILE A 186 -47.86 28.75 -39.08
CA ILE A 186 -48.36 29.89 -38.26
C ILE A 186 -47.54 30.04 -36.96
N ARG A 187 -46.80 31.16 -36.94
CA ARG A 187 -46.59 32.17 -35.88
C ARG A 187 -46.16 31.78 -34.46
N GLN A 188 -44.98 32.33 -34.14
CA GLN A 188 -44.55 32.84 -32.84
C GLN A 188 -45.60 33.70 -32.13
N ARG A 189 -45.58 33.67 -30.79
CA ARG A 189 -45.85 34.86 -29.98
C ARG A 189 -45.00 34.84 -28.71
N ASP A 190 -44.07 35.79 -28.66
CA ASP A 190 -43.47 36.35 -27.47
C ASP A 190 -44.53 37.03 -26.57
N THR A 191 -44.37 36.89 -25.25
CA THR A 191 -44.57 37.93 -24.23
C THR A 191 -43.86 37.45 -22.96
N SER A 192 -42.63 37.88 -22.69
CA SER A 192 -42.25 39.12 -21.99
C SER A 192 -42.67 39.21 -20.50
N LYS A 193 -41.63 39.31 -19.66
CA LYS A 193 -41.54 40.07 -18.38
C LYS A 193 -42.49 39.70 -17.22
N SER A 194 -41.94 39.45 -16.04
CA SER A 194 -41.54 40.54 -15.13
C SER A 194 -40.93 40.07 -13.79
N ARG A 195 -39.92 40.84 -13.35
CA ARG A 195 -39.65 41.34 -11.98
C ARG A 195 -39.31 40.38 -10.82
N ARG A 196 -38.02 40.47 -10.41
CA ARG A 196 -37.49 40.47 -9.02
C ARG A 196 -38.10 41.64 -8.18
N PRO A 197 -37.78 41.89 -6.88
CA PRO A 197 -36.77 41.28 -5.97
C PRO A 197 -37.18 41.08 -4.47
N SER A 198 -36.22 40.50 -3.72
CA SER A 198 -35.78 40.81 -2.33
C SER A 198 -36.68 40.59 -1.10
N GLY A 199 -36.12 39.87 -0.13
CA GLY A 199 -35.88 40.43 1.21
C GLY A 199 -36.46 39.65 2.40
N ARG A 200 -35.63 38.85 3.08
CA ARG A 200 -35.11 39.04 4.46
C ARG A 200 -34.38 37.79 4.91
#